data_AF-A0A536LUP5-F1
#
_entry.id   AF-A0A536LUP5-F1
#
_cell.length_a   1.000
_cell.length_b   1.000
_cell.length_c   1.000
_cell.angle_alpha   90.00
_cell.angle_beta   90.00
_cell.angle_gamma   90.00
#
_symmetry.space_group_name_H-M   'P 1'
#
loop_
_entity.id
_entity.type
_entity.pdbx_description
1 polymer ?
#
loop_
_entity_poly.entity_id
_entity_poly.type
_entity_poly.pdbx_seq_one_letter_code
_entity_poly.pdbx_strand_id
1 'polypeptide(L)'
;VVDAVQAVASELGVPPARVALRWLADRPAVAAPLLGARTADQLRDNLMAAEITLSDEQSSRLDEVSAPATPDYPYRLLAESTAERRKLTG
;
A
#
# COMPACT_ATOMS: atom_id res chain seq x y z
N VAL A 1 -7.04 7.76 -3.17
CA VAL A 1 -5.77 7.00 -3.39
C VAL A 1 -5.09 7.38 -4.71
N VAL A 2 -5.69 7.11 -5.88
CA VAL A 2 -5.03 7.30 -7.19
C VAL A 2 -4.51 8.73 -7.36
N ASP A 3 -5.32 9.75 -7.04
CA ASP A 3 -4.92 11.15 -7.17
C ASP A 3 -3.70 11.50 -6.31
N ALA A 4 -3.62 10.96 -5.09
CA ALA A 4 -2.48 11.18 -4.20
C ALA A 4 -1.20 10.52 -4.75
N VAL A 5 -1.31 9.31 -5.31
CA VAL A 5 -0.18 8.63 -5.97
C VAL A 5 0.29 9.44 -7.18
N GLN A 6 -0.63 9.97 -7.99
CA GLN A 6 -0.29 10.82 -9.13
C GLN A 6 0.36 12.14 -8.71
N ALA A 7 -0.10 12.75 -7.62
CA ALA A 7 0.49 13.98 -7.08
C ALA A 7 1.93 13.74 -6.61
N VAL A 8 2.17 12.70 -5.79
CA VAL A 8 3.53 12.32 -5.35
C VAL A 8 4.43 11.97 -6.54
N ALA A 9 3.89 11.25 -7.53
CA ALA A 9 4.63 10.90 -8.75
C ALA A 9 5.07 12.13 -9.54
N SER A 10 4.20 13.15 -9.61
CA SER A 10 4.51 14.43 -10.25
C SER A 10 5.58 15.20 -9.49
N GLU A 11 5.53 15.22 -8.15
CA GLU A 11 6.56 15.85 -7.30
C GLU A 11 7.94 15.22 -7.49
N LEU A 12 7.99 13.89 -7.69
CA LEU A 12 9.23 13.13 -7.85
C LEU A 12 9.68 12.99 -9.30
N GLY A 13 8.85 13.37 -10.28
CA GLY A 13 9.16 13.22 -11.71
C GLY A 13 9.25 11.77 -12.19
N VAL A 14 8.47 10.86 -11.58
CA VAL A 14 8.51 9.41 -11.85
C VAL A 14 7.13 8.87 -12.24
N PRO A 15 7.04 7.69 -12.86
CA PRO A 15 5.76 7.04 -13.13
C PRO A 15 4.99 6.69 -11.83
N PRO A 16 3.64 6.84 -11.80
CA PRO A 16 2.82 6.53 -10.62
C PRO A 16 2.97 5.09 -10.11
N ALA A 17 3.21 4.13 -11.02
CA ALA A 17 3.43 2.74 -10.65
C ALA A 17 4.64 2.58 -9.72
N ARG A 18 5.71 3.35 -9.95
CA ARG A 18 6.91 3.29 -9.11
C ARG A 18 6.66 3.83 -7.71
N VAL A 19 5.86 4.91 -7.58
CA VAL A 19 5.44 5.45 -6.28
C VAL A 19 4.63 4.42 -5.49
N ALA A 20 3.63 3.79 -6.13
CA ALA A 20 2.80 2.79 -5.48
C ALA A 20 3.62 1.57 -5.02
N LEU A 21 4.55 1.10 -5.85
CA LEU A 21 5.43 -0.02 -5.51
C LEU A 21 6.39 0.35 -4.38
N ARG A 22 6.99 1.53 -4.42
CA ARG A 22 7.89 2.00 -3.35
C ARG A 22 7.15 2.15 -2.02
N TRP A 23 5.99 2.80 -2.02
CA TRP A 23 5.16 2.94 -0.83
C TRP A 23 4.78 1.57 -0.22
N LEU A 24 4.40 0.60 -1.07
CA LEU A 24 4.07 -0.74 -0.61
C LEU A 24 5.31 -1.48 -0.04
N ALA A 25 6.47 -1.32 -0.67
CA ALA A 25 7.72 -1.93 -0.23
C ALA A 25 8.21 -1.39 1.13
N ASP A 26 7.92 -0.13 1.45
CA ASP A 26 8.28 0.50 2.73
C ASP A 26 7.41 0.06 3.91
N ARG A 27 6.35 -0.71 3.68
CA ARG A 27 5.44 -1.13 4.77
C ARG A 27 6.13 -2.16 5.68
N PRO A 28 6.05 -2.02 7.01
CA PRO A 28 6.77 -2.89 7.95
C PRO A 28 6.52 -4.40 7.80
N ALA A 29 5.33 -4.79 7.32
CA ALA A 29 4.94 -6.19 7.16
C ALA A 29 5.14 -6.73 5.73
N VAL A 30 5.68 -5.93 4.81
CA VAL A 30 5.87 -6.30 3.41
C VAL A 30 7.32 -6.67 3.16
N ALA A 31 7.57 -7.94 2.85
CA ALA A 31 8.91 -8.40 2.45
C ALA A 31 9.25 -7.95 1.02
N ALA A 32 8.28 -8.06 0.09
CA ALA A 32 8.40 -7.59 -1.28
C ALA A 32 7.02 -7.45 -1.94
N PRO A 33 6.77 -6.40 -2.74
CA PRO A 33 5.59 -6.32 -3.60
C PRO A 33 5.57 -7.41 -4.68
N LEU A 34 4.43 -8.06 -4.87
CA LEU A 34 4.19 -8.89 -6.05
C LEU A 34 3.70 -8.00 -7.19
N LEU A 35 4.42 -8.01 -8.32
CA LEU A 35 4.11 -7.17 -9.48
C LEU A 35 4.05 -7.99 -10.77
N GLY A 36 3.09 -7.63 -11.64
CA GLY A 36 2.95 -8.21 -12.97
C GLY A 36 3.46 -7.24 -14.04
N ALA A 37 4.12 -7.76 -15.06
CA ALA A 37 4.56 -7.00 -16.23
C ALA A 37 4.30 -7.82 -17.50
N ARG A 38 3.78 -7.19 -18.55
CA ARG A 38 3.51 -7.84 -19.85
C ARG A 38 4.69 -7.74 -20.83
N THR A 39 5.66 -6.87 -20.52
CA THR A 39 6.87 -6.67 -21.32
C THR A 39 8.08 -6.52 -20.41
N ALA A 40 9.27 -6.79 -20.95
CA ALA A 40 10.52 -6.61 -20.22
C ALA A 40 10.74 -5.14 -19.81
N ASP A 41 10.30 -4.18 -20.62
CA ASP A 41 10.46 -2.76 -20.32
C ASP A 41 9.55 -2.32 -19.17
N GLN A 42 8.32 -2.84 -19.08
CA GLN A 42 7.46 -2.62 -17.92
C GLN A 42 8.09 -3.20 -16.65
N LEU A 43 8.69 -4.39 -16.74
CA LEU A 43 9.38 -4.98 -15.60
C LEU A 43 10.55 -4.10 -15.14
N ARG A 44 11.41 -3.66 -16.08
CA ARG A 44 12.53 -2.77 -15.78
C ARG A 44 12.04 -1.45 -15.17
N ASP A 45 11.01 -0.84 -15.74
CA ASP A 45 10.43 0.40 -15.23
C ASP A 45 9.91 0.26 -13.79
N ASN A 46 9.21 -0.85 -13.50
CA ASN A 46 8.70 -1.12 -12.16
C ASN A 46 9.83 -1.36 -11.15
N LEU A 47 10.93 -2.03 -11.54
CA LEU A 47 12.06 -2.29 -10.65
C LEU A 47 12.78 -1.02 -10.21
N MET A 48 12.73 0.05 -11.01
CA MET A 48 13.27 1.36 -10.63
C MET A 48 12.55 1.99 -9.42
N ALA A 49 11.43 1.41 -8.95
CA ALA A 49 10.79 1.82 -7.70
C ALA A 49 11.72 1.66 -6.48
N ALA A 50 12.66 0.72 -6.52
CA ALA A 50 13.61 0.49 -5.42
C ALA A 50 14.55 1.70 -5.18
N GLU A 51 14.76 2.52 -6.20
CA GLU A 51 15.66 3.69 -6.16
C GLU A 51 14.96 4.98 -5.66
N ILE A 52 13.63 4.95 -5.50
CA ILE A 52 12.86 6.10 -5.03
C ILE A 52 12.89 6.13 -3.52
N THR A 53 13.11 7.27 -2.89
CA THR A 53 12.85 7.46 -1.45
C THR A 53 11.68 8.42 -1.29
N LEU A 54 10.62 7.98 -0.61
CA LEU A 54 9.50 8.84 -0.25
C LEU A 54 9.87 9.65 0.98
N SER A 55 9.53 10.93 1.01
CA SER A 55 9.62 11.71 2.25
C SER A 55 8.58 11.22 3.26
N ASP A 56 8.78 11.55 4.54
CA ASP A 56 7.81 11.24 5.59
C ASP A 56 6.43 11.85 5.29
N GLU A 57 6.41 13.06 4.73
CA GLU A 57 5.18 13.75 4.34
C GLU A 57 4.46 13.06 3.18
N GLN A 58 5.21 12.64 2.15
CA GLN A 58 4.65 11.89 1.03
C GLN A 58 4.11 10.53 1.50
N SER A 59 4.85 9.85 2.37
CA SER A 59 4.44 8.57 2.95
C SER A 59 3.18 8.71 3.81
N SER A 60 3.13 9.71 4.70
CA SER A 60 1.95 10.00 5.54
C SER A 60 0.72 10.28 4.68
N ARG A 61 0.86 11.10 3.63
CA ARG A 61 -0.24 11.41 2.72
C ARG A 61 -0.79 10.17 2.02
N LEU A 62 0.08 9.24 1.63
CA LEU A 62 -0.33 7.97 1.02
C LEU A 62 -0.97 7.01 2.04
N ASP A 63 -0.46 6.99 3.27
CA ASP A 63 -1.04 6.22 4.38
C ASP A 63 -2.46 6.70 4.70
N GLU A 64 -2.67 8.00 4.83
CA GLU A 64 -3.97 8.59 5.18
C GLU A 64 -5.04 8.27 4.14
N VAL A 65 -4.74 8.45 2.85
CA VAL A 65 -5.73 8.22 1.78
C VAL A 65 -5.99 6.75 1.51
N SER A 66 -5.10 5.84 1.94
CA SER A 66 -5.23 4.40 1.80
C SER A 66 -5.75 3.70 3.05
N ALA A 67 -5.86 4.43 4.16
CA ALA A 67 -6.39 3.91 5.42
C ALA A 67 -7.80 3.33 5.23
N PRO A 68 -8.07 2.11 5.72
CA PRO A 68 -9.40 1.54 5.69
C PRO A 68 -10.39 2.43 6.44
N ALA A 69 -11.50 2.80 5.80
CA ALA A 69 -12.48 3.73 6.39
C ALA A 69 -13.22 3.16 7.62
N THR A 70 -13.23 1.82 7.81
CA THR A 70 -13.83 1.06 8.92
C THR A 70 -13.34 -0.40 8.75
N PRO A 71 -13.30 -1.29 9.77
CA PRO A 71 -13.19 -2.72 9.47
C PRO A 71 -14.38 -3.11 8.59
N ASP A 72 -14.11 -3.27 7.31
CA ASP A 72 -15.06 -3.75 6.34
C ASP A 72 -15.05 -5.27 6.34
N TYR A 73 -16.00 -5.88 5.65
CA TYR A 73 -16.06 -7.33 5.52
C TYR A 73 -14.75 -7.90 4.93
N PRO A 74 -14.20 -9.03 5.45
CA PRO A 74 -14.69 -9.87 6.54
C PRO A 74 -14.14 -9.48 7.92
N TYR A 75 -13.31 -8.44 8.02
CA TYR A 75 -12.64 -8.08 9.28
C TYR A 75 -13.61 -7.71 10.39
N ARG A 76 -14.78 -7.13 10.05
CA ARG A 76 -15.89 -6.95 11.00
C ARG A 76 -16.41 -8.30 11.54
N LEU A 77 -16.70 -9.26 10.67
CA LEU A 77 -17.24 -10.57 11.03
C LEU A 77 -16.24 -11.40 11.86
N LEU A 78 -14.95 -11.30 11.53
CA LEU A 78 -13.87 -11.95 12.29
C LEU A 78 -13.70 -11.33 13.68
N ALA A 79 -13.82 -10.01 13.80
CA ALA A 79 -13.76 -9.34 15.10
C ALA A 79 -14.96 -9.71 15.99
N GLU A 80 -16.17 -9.73 15.43
CA GLU A 80 -17.40 -10.12 16.12
C GLU A 80 -17.36 -11.59 16.59
N SER A 81 -16.98 -12.51 15.71
CA SER A 81 -16.90 -13.95 16.06
C SER A 81 -15.81 -14.26 17.10
N THR A 82 -14.69 -13.54 17.08
CA THR A 82 -13.65 -13.68 18.11
C THR A 82 -14.12 -13.16 19.47
N ALA A 83 -14.88 -12.06 19.48
CA ALA A 83 -15.48 -11.50 20.69
C ALA A 83 -16.57 -12.42 21.29
N GLU A 84 -17.36 -13.11 20.46
CA GLU A 84 -18.34 -14.10 20.92
C GLU A 84 -17.70 -15.33 21.56
N ARG A 85 -16.64 -15.89 20.96
CA ARG A 85 -15.95 -17.06 21.53
C ARG A 85 -15.36 -16.78 22.91
N ARG A 86 -14.81 -15.57 23.12
CA ARG A 86 -14.23 -15.16 24.42
C ARG A 86 -15.27 -15.05 25.54
N LYS A 87 -16.55 -14.83 25.22
CA LYS A 87 -17.65 -14.81 26.20
C LYS A 87 -18.15 -16.20 26.60
N LEU A 88 -17.93 -17.22 25.77
CA LEU A 88 -18.42 -18.59 26.01
C LEU A 88 -17.44 -19.46 26.83
N THR A 89 -16.17 -19.06 26.88
CA THR A 89 -15.11 -19.74 27.63
C THR A 89 -14.73 -19.03 28.94
N GLY A 90 -15.53 -18.05 29.37
CA GLY A 90 -15.33 -17.26 30.58
C GLY A 90 -16.40 -17.53 31.63
#